data_AF-A0A7W9DK87-F1
#
_entry.id   AF-A0A7W9DK87-F1
#
_cell.length_a   1.000
_cell.length_b   1.000
_cell.length_c   1.000
_cell.angle_alpha   90.00
_cell.angle_beta   90.00
_cell.angle_gamma   90.00
#
_symmetry.space_group_name_H-M   'P 1'
#
loop_
_entity.id
_entity.type
_entity.pdbx_description
1 polymer ?
#
loop_
_entity_poly.entity_id
_entity_poly.type
_entity_poly.pdbx_seq_one_letter_code
_entity_poly.pdbx_strand_id
1 'polypeptide(L)'
;MKEIRETSNKGIQFLIQEEGLIKRPYLDQVGVPTIGIGCTYYENGSRVKMTDTPITTERAIALFRNLLKNYELAVYSSIRDDINHNQFDALTSFAFNVGVNGFKSSELMKKVNKDKQDPKIKLAFEAWKNAGGKPILLARRKREAALYFVPDNSQQATDEQLYMNQVKHIQVKLGLPSDGIFGKNTREAVVGFQKKHSLIADGIAGPQTLAEINKI
;
A
#
# COMPACT_ATOMS: atom_id res chain seq x y z
N MET A 1 -7.40 -6.12 16.22
CA MET A 1 -6.77 -5.76 14.93
C MET A 1 -7.17 -4.33 14.59
N LYS A 2 -6.31 -3.57 13.90
CA LYS A 2 -6.68 -2.24 13.39
C LYS A 2 -7.74 -2.42 12.31
N GLU A 3 -8.77 -1.58 12.35
CA GLU A 3 -9.81 -1.61 11.35
C GLU A 3 -9.27 -1.20 9.97
N ILE A 4 -9.58 -1.99 8.93
CA ILE A 4 -9.10 -1.76 7.55
C ILE A 4 -10.28 -1.29 6.70
N ARG A 5 -10.27 0.00 6.35
CA ARG A 5 -11.30 0.65 5.52
C ARG A 5 -10.78 1.25 4.22
N GLU A 6 -9.47 1.33 4.08
CA GLU A 6 -8.80 2.05 3.01
C GLU A 6 -7.65 1.22 2.44
N THR A 7 -7.46 1.32 1.13
CA THR A 7 -6.38 0.67 0.39
C THR A 7 -5.04 1.21 0.86
N SER A 8 -4.09 0.31 1.19
CA SER A 8 -2.76 0.75 1.63
C SER A 8 -2.01 1.45 0.51
N ASN A 9 -0.89 2.10 0.84
CA ASN A 9 0.02 2.59 -0.19
C ASN A 9 0.53 1.46 -1.10
N LYS A 10 0.73 0.24 -0.57
CA LYS A 10 1.11 -0.93 -1.37
C LYS A 10 -0.01 -1.32 -2.34
N GLY A 11 -1.26 -1.33 -1.89
CA GLY A 11 -2.42 -1.58 -2.74
C GLY A 11 -2.61 -0.53 -3.82
N ILE A 12 -2.36 0.76 -3.53
CA ILE A 12 -2.36 1.82 -4.54
C ILE A 12 -1.28 1.59 -5.59
N GLN A 13 -0.06 1.22 -5.19
CA GLN A 13 1.00 0.92 -6.17
C GLN A 13 0.65 -0.29 -7.03
N PHE A 14 0.06 -1.32 -6.44
CA PHE A 14 -0.44 -2.48 -7.18
C PHE A 14 -1.49 -2.07 -8.23
N LEU A 15 -2.48 -1.26 -7.83
CA LEU A 15 -3.49 -0.76 -8.77
C LEU A 15 -2.91 0.12 -9.87
N ILE A 16 -1.92 0.96 -9.57
CA ILE A 16 -1.20 1.75 -10.59
C ILE A 16 -0.52 0.85 -11.61
N GLN A 17 0.05 -0.28 -11.18
CA GLN A 17 0.68 -1.25 -12.09
C GLN A 17 -0.35 -1.95 -12.99
N GLU A 18 -1.58 -2.15 -12.51
CA GLU A 18 -2.66 -2.77 -13.29
C GLU A 18 -3.37 -1.79 -14.24
N GLU A 19 -3.64 -0.57 -13.80
CA GLU A 19 -4.42 0.43 -14.54
C GLU A 19 -3.55 1.36 -15.40
N GLY A 20 -2.31 1.58 -14.98
CA GLY A 20 -1.42 2.58 -15.55
C GLY A 20 -1.66 3.99 -14.98
N LEU A 21 -0.64 4.84 -15.09
CA LEU A 21 -0.67 6.25 -14.72
C LEU A 21 -0.41 7.11 -15.95
N ILE A 22 -1.41 7.89 -16.39
CA ILE A 22 -1.29 8.81 -17.52
C ILE A 22 -1.54 10.24 -17.05
N LYS A 23 -0.49 11.06 -17.05
CA LYS A 23 -0.53 12.42 -16.48
C LYS A 23 -1.26 13.45 -17.33
N ARG A 24 -1.55 13.14 -18.60
CA ARG A 24 -2.29 14.00 -19.53
C ARG A 24 -3.65 13.37 -19.84
N PRO A 25 -4.70 14.17 -20.14
CA PRO A 25 -5.94 13.62 -20.66
C PRO A 25 -5.70 12.73 -21.88
N TYR A 26 -6.37 11.58 -21.90
CA TYR A 26 -6.38 10.64 -23.01
C TYR A 26 -7.80 10.09 -23.22
N LEU A 27 -8.04 9.48 -24.38
CA LEU A 27 -9.29 8.76 -24.64
C LEU A 27 -9.10 7.29 -24.25
N ASP A 28 -9.99 6.76 -23.41
CA ASP A 28 -10.01 5.33 -23.09
C ASP A 28 -10.48 4.46 -24.28
N GLN A 29 -10.63 3.15 -24.07
CA GLN A 29 -11.01 2.20 -25.13
C GLN A 29 -12.38 2.46 -25.74
N VAL A 30 -13.25 3.22 -25.05
CA VAL A 30 -14.60 3.57 -25.52
C VAL A 30 -14.74 5.06 -25.86
N GLY A 31 -13.62 5.80 -25.89
CA GLY A 31 -13.57 7.20 -26.32
C GLY A 31 -13.91 8.22 -25.23
N VAL A 32 -13.83 7.85 -23.94
CA VAL A 32 -14.12 8.75 -22.82
C VAL A 32 -12.83 9.44 -22.33
N PRO A 33 -12.82 10.80 -22.23
CA PRO A 33 -11.69 11.52 -21.64
C PRO A 33 -11.40 11.05 -20.22
N THR A 34 -10.15 10.65 -20.01
CA THR A 34 -9.65 10.05 -18.78
C THR A 34 -8.29 10.65 -18.42
N ILE A 35 -7.98 10.79 -17.13
CA ILE A 35 -6.69 11.29 -16.63
C ILE A 35 -6.26 10.53 -15.37
N GLY A 36 -4.96 10.52 -15.09
CA GLY A 36 -4.42 9.89 -13.90
C GLY A 36 -4.49 8.38 -13.99
N ILE A 37 -5.23 7.76 -13.07
CA ILE A 37 -5.36 6.31 -12.92
C ILE A 37 -6.84 5.95 -13.15
N GLY A 38 -7.25 5.89 -14.42
CA GLY A 38 -8.61 5.53 -14.80
C GLY A 38 -9.72 6.51 -14.37
N CYS A 39 -9.40 7.77 -14.07
CA CYS A 39 -10.38 8.75 -13.59
C CYS A 39 -11.04 9.53 -14.74
N THR A 40 -12.37 9.50 -14.82
CA THR A 40 -13.18 10.25 -15.81
C THR A 40 -13.87 11.48 -15.22
N TYR A 41 -13.83 11.63 -13.90
CA TYR A 41 -14.37 12.77 -13.15
C TYR A 41 -13.35 13.24 -12.10
N TYR A 42 -13.38 14.54 -11.80
CA TYR A 42 -12.72 15.13 -10.63
C TYR A 42 -13.63 15.05 -9.39
N GLU A 43 -13.09 15.32 -8.21
CA GLU A 43 -13.79 15.19 -6.93
C GLU A 43 -14.99 16.14 -6.79
N ASN A 44 -14.99 17.25 -7.54
CA ASN A 44 -16.12 18.18 -7.62
C ASN A 44 -17.24 17.71 -8.57
N GLY A 45 -17.13 16.51 -9.15
CA GLY A 45 -18.10 15.96 -10.10
C GLY A 45 -17.98 16.48 -11.53
N SER A 46 -17.02 17.36 -11.83
CA SER A 46 -16.75 17.79 -13.20
C SER A 46 -16.07 16.68 -14.01
N ARG A 47 -16.43 16.54 -15.29
CA ARG A 47 -15.80 15.57 -16.21
C ARG A 47 -14.42 16.04 -16.64
N VAL A 48 -13.52 15.08 -16.82
CA VAL A 48 -12.23 15.30 -17.47
C VAL A 48 -12.47 15.78 -18.91
N LYS A 49 -11.65 16.73 -19.36
CA LYS A 49 -11.66 17.24 -20.73
C LYS A 49 -10.30 17.03 -21.37
N MET A 50 -10.29 16.84 -22.69
CA MET A 50 -9.04 16.72 -23.45
C MET A 50 -8.18 18.00 -23.41
N THR A 51 -8.78 19.13 -23.04
CA THR A 51 -8.10 20.43 -22.87
C THR A 51 -7.50 20.64 -21.48
N ASP A 52 -7.73 19.72 -20.53
CA ASP A 52 -7.21 19.87 -19.17
C ASP A 52 -5.68 19.76 -19.16
N THR A 53 -5.06 20.45 -18.20
CA THR A 53 -3.60 20.44 -18.06
C THR A 53 -3.08 19.14 -17.47
N PRO A 54 -1.80 18.79 -17.72
CA PRO A 54 -1.20 17.62 -17.09
C PRO A 54 -1.17 17.73 -15.55
N ILE A 55 -1.37 16.61 -14.86
CA ILE A 55 -1.33 16.52 -13.39
C ILE A 55 -0.04 15.86 -12.88
N THR A 56 0.32 16.14 -11.62
CA THR A 56 1.44 15.46 -10.96
C THR A 56 1.07 14.02 -10.56
N THR A 57 2.07 13.21 -10.21
CA THR A 57 1.84 11.85 -9.70
C THR A 57 1.03 11.89 -8.40
N GLU A 58 1.35 12.81 -7.50
CA GLU A 58 0.69 12.99 -6.21
C GLU A 58 -0.78 13.36 -6.42
N ARG A 59 -1.04 14.26 -7.38
CA ARG A 59 -2.40 14.65 -7.73
C ARG A 59 -3.21 13.49 -8.32
N ALA A 60 -2.61 12.70 -9.20
CA ALA A 60 -3.24 11.51 -9.77
C ALA A 60 -3.58 10.47 -8.68
N ILE A 61 -2.68 10.24 -7.72
CA ILE A 61 -2.92 9.36 -6.58
C ILE A 61 -4.06 9.89 -5.70
N ALA A 62 -4.09 11.19 -5.41
CA ALA A 62 -5.15 11.80 -4.62
C ALA A 62 -6.53 11.63 -5.30
N LEU A 63 -6.59 11.88 -6.60
CA LEU A 63 -7.82 11.71 -7.39
C LEU A 63 -8.27 10.24 -7.41
N PHE A 64 -7.32 9.32 -7.61
CA PHE A 64 -7.59 7.89 -7.62
C PHE A 64 -8.06 7.37 -6.25
N ARG A 65 -7.46 7.84 -5.15
CA ARG A 65 -7.96 7.53 -3.79
C ARG A 65 -9.40 7.99 -3.59
N ASN A 66 -9.77 9.16 -4.12
CA ASN A 66 -11.16 9.59 -4.05
C ASN A 66 -12.10 8.68 -4.85
N LEU A 67 -11.68 8.24 -6.05
CA LEU A 67 -12.43 7.28 -6.86
C LEU A 67 -12.59 5.91 -6.16
N LEU A 68 -11.54 5.47 -5.46
CA LEU A 68 -11.53 4.16 -4.79
C LEU A 68 -12.53 4.03 -3.64
N LYS A 69 -12.94 5.13 -3.00
CA LYS A 69 -13.87 5.13 -1.86
C LYS A 69 -15.12 4.27 -2.08
N ASN A 70 -15.68 4.29 -3.29
CA ASN A 70 -16.87 3.50 -3.62
C ASN A 70 -16.59 1.99 -3.64
N TYR A 71 -15.40 1.59 -4.08
CA TYR A 71 -14.96 0.20 -4.12
C TYR A 71 -14.50 -0.28 -2.75
N GLU A 72 -13.75 0.55 -2.02
CA GLU A 72 -13.35 0.31 -0.63
C GLU A 72 -14.57 0.10 0.26
N LEU A 73 -15.58 0.96 0.15
CA LEU A 73 -16.85 0.80 0.86
C LEU A 73 -17.55 -0.51 0.48
N ALA A 74 -17.55 -0.89 -0.80
CA ALA A 74 -18.16 -2.14 -1.24
C ALA A 74 -17.46 -3.37 -0.63
N VAL A 75 -16.12 -3.38 -0.62
CA VAL A 75 -15.32 -4.43 0.02
C VAL A 75 -15.57 -4.46 1.53
N TYR A 76 -15.39 -3.32 2.19
CA TYR A 76 -15.57 -3.17 3.63
C TYR A 76 -16.96 -3.60 4.11
N SER A 77 -18.02 -3.23 3.38
CA SER A 77 -19.40 -3.55 3.77
C SER A 77 -19.86 -4.97 3.40
N SER A 78 -19.12 -5.69 2.54
CA SER A 78 -19.56 -6.99 2.01
C SER A 78 -18.65 -8.14 2.41
N ILE A 79 -17.53 -7.87 3.08
CA ILE A 79 -16.55 -8.87 3.49
C ILE A 79 -16.46 -8.92 5.02
N ARG A 80 -16.09 -10.09 5.54
CA ARG A 80 -15.68 -10.30 6.95
C ARG A 80 -14.62 -9.29 7.42
N ASP A 81 -14.61 -9.01 8.70
CA ASP A 81 -13.83 -7.93 9.35
C ASP A 81 -12.43 -8.34 9.82
N ASP A 82 -12.08 -9.62 9.74
CA ASP A 82 -10.79 -10.16 10.17
C ASP A 82 -9.81 -10.43 9.00
N ILE A 83 -10.07 -9.90 7.81
CA ILE A 83 -9.09 -9.92 6.71
C ILE A 83 -7.90 -9.01 7.01
N ASN A 84 -6.73 -9.33 6.45
CA ASN A 84 -5.54 -8.48 6.55
C ASN A 84 -5.47 -7.43 5.43
N HIS A 85 -4.48 -6.53 5.49
CA HIS A 85 -4.39 -5.42 4.54
C HIS A 85 -4.10 -5.88 3.10
N ASN A 86 -3.29 -6.92 2.91
CA ASN A 86 -3.03 -7.48 1.58
C ASN A 86 -4.31 -8.08 0.96
N GLN A 87 -5.13 -8.75 1.78
CA GLN A 87 -6.41 -9.30 1.37
C GLN A 87 -7.39 -8.19 0.98
N PHE A 88 -7.47 -7.12 1.78
CA PHE A 88 -8.29 -5.95 1.45
C PHE A 88 -7.84 -5.29 0.13
N ASP A 89 -6.54 -5.03 -0.03
CA ASP A 89 -5.99 -4.41 -1.23
C ASP A 89 -6.28 -5.23 -2.51
N ALA A 90 -6.11 -6.56 -2.44
CA ALA A 90 -6.41 -7.46 -3.56
C ALA A 90 -7.90 -7.45 -3.93
N LEU A 91 -8.80 -7.45 -2.94
CA LEU A 91 -10.24 -7.40 -3.16
C LEU A 91 -10.68 -6.04 -3.71
N THR A 92 -10.07 -4.94 -3.27
CA THR A 92 -10.32 -3.61 -3.83
C THR A 92 -9.86 -3.52 -5.29
N SER A 93 -8.67 -4.07 -5.62
CA SER A 93 -8.21 -4.14 -7.02
C SER A 93 -9.18 -4.91 -7.90
N PHE A 94 -9.67 -6.04 -7.40
CA PHE A 94 -10.65 -6.85 -8.12
C PHE A 94 -11.97 -6.09 -8.31
N ALA A 95 -12.50 -5.50 -7.24
CA ALA A 95 -13.75 -4.73 -7.28
C ALA A 95 -13.67 -3.53 -8.22
N PHE A 96 -12.52 -2.85 -8.29
CA PHE A 96 -12.27 -1.77 -9.25
C PHE A 96 -12.44 -2.26 -10.69
N ASN A 97 -11.88 -3.44 -11.01
CA ASN A 97 -11.92 -3.97 -12.37
C ASN A 97 -13.28 -4.52 -12.80
N VAL A 98 -13.96 -5.24 -11.91
CA VAL A 98 -15.22 -5.94 -12.25
C VAL A 98 -16.47 -5.13 -11.89
N GLY A 99 -16.28 -3.96 -11.26
CA GLY A 99 -17.35 -3.14 -10.72
C GLY A 99 -17.93 -3.67 -9.41
N VAL A 100 -18.60 -2.79 -8.67
CA VAL A 100 -19.21 -3.11 -7.36
C VAL A 100 -20.21 -4.27 -7.46
N ASN A 101 -21.06 -4.28 -8.50
CA ASN A 101 -22.05 -5.35 -8.69
C ASN A 101 -21.39 -6.69 -9.02
N GLY A 102 -20.36 -6.67 -9.88
CA GLY A 102 -19.58 -7.87 -10.20
C GLY A 102 -18.91 -8.45 -8.95
N PHE A 103 -18.33 -7.59 -8.11
CA PHE A 103 -17.76 -8.00 -6.83
C PHE A 103 -18.79 -8.60 -5.87
N LYS A 104 -19.89 -7.88 -5.60
CA LYS A 104 -20.93 -8.30 -4.64
C LYS A 104 -21.67 -9.58 -5.03
N SER A 105 -21.70 -9.93 -6.32
CA SER A 105 -22.31 -11.17 -6.81
C SER A 105 -21.31 -12.32 -6.98
N SER A 106 -20.01 -12.06 -6.82
CA SER A 106 -18.95 -13.01 -7.15
C SER A 106 -18.87 -14.21 -6.21
N GLU A 107 -18.47 -15.35 -6.77
CA GLU A 107 -18.05 -16.53 -5.99
C GLU A 107 -16.81 -16.27 -5.13
N LEU A 108 -16.00 -15.29 -5.51
CA LEU A 108 -14.84 -14.84 -4.74
C LEU A 108 -15.27 -14.27 -3.39
N MET A 109 -16.19 -13.29 -3.40
CA MET A 109 -16.74 -12.69 -2.18
C MET A 109 -17.32 -13.75 -1.24
N LYS A 110 -18.15 -14.66 -1.78
CA LYS A 110 -18.76 -15.75 -1.00
C LYS A 110 -17.71 -16.67 -0.36
N LYS A 111 -16.64 -17.01 -1.08
CA LYS A 111 -15.56 -17.89 -0.56
C LYS A 111 -14.76 -17.20 0.53
N VAL A 112 -14.38 -15.94 0.34
CA VAL A 112 -13.67 -15.17 1.36
C VAL A 112 -14.49 -15.10 2.65
N ASN A 113 -15.78 -14.80 2.56
CA ASN A 113 -16.67 -14.74 3.72
C ASN A 113 -16.84 -16.08 4.43
N LYS A 114 -16.82 -17.18 3.69
CA LYS A 114 -16.84 -18.52 4.27
C LYS A 114 -15.52 -18.86 4.97
N ASP A 115 -14.40 -18.65 4.29
CA ASP A 115 -13.06 -18.92 4.78
C ASP A 115 -12.03 -18.07 4.02
N LYS A 116 -11.42 -17.10 4.71
CA LYS A 116 -10.42 -16.18 4.14
C LYS A 116 -9.11 -16.89 3.75
N GLN A 117 -8.92 -18.15 4.14
CA GLN A 117 -7.76 -18.95 3.79
C GLN A 117 -8.07 -20.08 2.80
N ASP A 118 -9.31 -20.16 2.28
CA ASP A 118 -9.68 -21.21 1.32
C ASP A 118 -8.76 -21.13 0.09
N PRO A 119 -7.94 -22.16 -0.22
CA PRO A 119 -7.05 -22.15 -1.37
C PRO A 119 -7.80 -21.99 -2.71
N LYS A 120 -9.10 -22.30 -2.76
CA LYS A 120 -9.96 -22.10 -3.94
C LYS A 120 -10.26 -20.64 -4.23
N ILE A 121 -9.94 -19.70 -3.33
CA ILE A 121 -10.00 -18.26 -3.60
C ILE A 121 -9.15 -17.90 -4.82
N LYS A 122 -7.99 -18.56 -5.02
CA LYS A 122 -7.15 -18.35 -6.22
C LYS A 122 -7.93 -18.62 -7.51
N LEU A 123 -8.64 -19.75 -7.55
CA LEU A 123 -9.48 -20.12 -8.69
C LEU A 123 -10.67 -19.17 -8.86
N ALA A 124 -11.20 -18.64 -7.75
CA ALA A 124 -12.31 -17.68 -7.78
C ALA A 124 -11.90 -16.33 -8.38
N PHE A 125 -10.67 -15.85 -8.13
CA PHE A 125 -10.10 -14.73 -8.89
C PHE A 125 -9.99 -15.08 -10.38
N GLU A 126 -9.35 -16.20 -10.72
CA GLU A 126 -9.08 -16.61 -12.11
C GLU A 126 -10.34 -16.88 -12.95
N ALA A 127 -11.49 -17.13 -12.32
CA ALA A 127 -12.77 -17.27 -13.02
C ALA A 127 -13.15 -15.99 -13.81
N TRP A 128 -12.71 -14.82 -13.34
CA TRP A 128 -12.94 -13.51 -13.96
C TRP A 128 -11.83 -13.11 -14.93
N LYS A 129 -11.36 -14.07 -15.75
CA LYS A 129 -10.28 -13.88 -16.73
C LYS A 129 -10.73 -13.31 -18.08
N ASN A 130 -12.01 -13.40 -18.40
CA ASN A 130 -12.50 -13.11 -19.75
C ASN A 130 -12.94 -11.65 -19.91
N ALA A 131 -12.48 -10.98 -20.97
CA ALA A 131 -13.04 -9.73 -21.47
C ALA A 131 -13.07 -9.78 -23.01
N GLY A 132 -14.16 -9.31 -23.62
CA GLY A 132 -14.36 -9.45 -25.07
C GLY A 132 -14.28 -10.90 -25.58
N GLY A 133 -14.73 -11.87 -24.76
CA GLY A 133 -14.70 -13.31 -25.07
C GLY A 133 -13.31 -13.97 -24.99
N LYS A 134 -12.26 -13.23 -24.62
CA LYS A 134 -10.87 -13.75 -24.53
C LYS A 134 -10.34 -13.67 -23.09
N PRO A 135 -9.48 -14.61 -22.65
CA PRO A 135 -8.98 -14.67 -21.26
C PRO A 135 -7.85 -13.65 -20.97
N ILE A 136 -8.04 -12.39 -21.36
CA ILE A 136 -6.99 -11.35 -21.30
C ILE A 136 -6.69 -10.85 -19.88
N LEU A 137 -7.59 -11.08 -18.92
CA LEU A 137 -7.43 -10.64 -17.53
C LEU A 137 -6.79 -11.71 -16.63
N LEU A 138 -6.50 -12.91 -17.14
CA LEU A 138 -5.97 -14.02 -16.33
C LEU A 138 -4.68 -13.63 -15.57
N ALA A 139 -3.77 -12.90 -16.23
CA ALA A 139 -2.52 -12.47 -15.61
C ALA A 139 -2.75 -11.52 -14.42
N ARG A 140 -3.68 -10.56 -14.56
CA ARG A 140 -4.10 -9.66 -13.46
C ARG A 140 -4.70 -10.45 -12.30
N ARG A 141 -5.64 -11.35 -12.60
CA ARG A 141 -6.30 -12.21 -11.58
C ARG A 141 -5.28 -13.03 -10.78
N LYS A 142 -4.24 -13.55 -11.45
CA LYS A 142 -3.14 -14.27 -10.77
C LYS A 142 -2.32 -13.37 -9.85
N ARG A 143 -2.04 -12.13 -10.25
CA ARG A 143 -1.33 -11.16 -9.40
C ARG A 143 -2.16 -10.69 -8.21
N GLU A 144 -3.47 -10.48 -8.40
CA GLU A 144 -4.40 -10.15 -7.30
C GLU A 144 -4.49 -11.32 -6.31
N ALA A 145 -4.65 -12.56 -6.80
CA ALA A 145 -4.63 -13.75 -5.95
C ALA A 145 -3.29 -13.92 -5.23
N ALA A 146 -2.17 -13.62 -5.90
CA ALA A 146 -0.86 -13.64 -5.27
C ALA A 146 -0.79 -12.62 -4.12
N LEU A 147 -1.19 -11.36 -4.36
CA LEU A 147 -1.26 -10.31 -3.32
C LEU A 147 -2.11 -10.76 -2.14
N TYR A 148 -3.30 -11.31 -2.38
CA TYR A 148 -4.23 -11.79 -1.35
C TYR A 148 -3.58 -12.78 -0.37
N PHE A 149 -2.76 -13.70 -0.90
CA PHE A 149 -2.09 -14.75 -0.13
C PHE A 149 -0.67 -14.40 0.32
N VAL A 150 -0.19 -13.17 0.07
CA VAL A 150 1.07 -12.71 0.67
C VAL A 150 0.91 -12.69 2.19
N PRO A 151 1.77 -13.39 2.95
CA PRO A 151 1.75 -13.34 4.41
C PRO A 151 1.77 -11.90 4.90
N ASP A 152 0.90 -11.59 5.86
CA ASP A 152 0.86 -10.26 6.46
C ASP A 152 2.04 -10.07 7.42
N ASN A 153 3.20 -9.75 6.85
CA ASN A 153 4.41 -9.42 7.63
C ASN A 153 4.38 -7.94 8.10
N SER A 154 3.29 -7.20 7.89
CA SER A 154 3.21 -5.77 8.26
C SER A 154 3.25 -5.53 9.77
N GLN A 155 3.19 -6.58 10.58
CA GLN A 155 3.35 -6.54 12.04
C GLN A 155 4.71 -7.04 12.55
N GLN A 156 5.62 -7.49 11.69
CA GLN A 156 6.98 -7.87 12.10
C GLN A 156 7.99 -7.05 11.31
N ALA A 157 8.49 -5.98 11.94
CA ALA A 157 9.79 -5.46 11.55
C ALA A 157 10.81 -6.60 11.75
N THR A 158 11.58 -6.93 10.73
CA THR A 158 12.70 -7.86 10.89
C THR A 158 13.68 -7.29 11.92
N ASP A 159 14.46 -8.14 12.59
CA ASP A 159 15.47 -7.68 13.56
C ASP A 159 16.43 -6.65 12.94
N GLU A 160 16.75 -6.83 11.65
CA GLU A 160 17.53 -5.88 10.86
C GLU A 160 16.81 -4.54 10.65
N GLN A 161 15.52 -4.56 10.31
CA GLN A 161 14.74 -3.33 10.15
C GLN A 161 14.55 -2.59 11.48
N LEU A 162 14.36 -3.32 12.58
CA LEU A 162 14.27 -2.75 13.92
C LEU A 162 15.61 -2.11 14.33
N TYR A 163 16.72 -2.80 14.08
CA TYR A 163 18.06 -2.26 14.28
C TYR A 163 18.29 -1.00 13.44
N MET A 164 18.04 -1.05 12.13
CA MET A 164 18.18 0.10 11.24
C MET A 164 17.33 1.30 11.71
N ASN A 165 16.08 1.07 12.14
CA ASN A 165 15.21 2.12 12.67
C ASN A 165 15.75 2.71 13.98
N GLN A 166 16.28 1.87 14.87
CA GLN A 166 16.91 2.30 16.11
C GLN A 166 18.18 3.13 15.83
N VAL A 167 19.01 2.73 14.87
CA VAL A 167 20.20 3.49 14.47
C VAL A 167 19.81 4.85 13.87
N LYS A 168 18.81 4.90 12.98
CA LYS A 168 18.30 6.17 12.44
C LYS A 168 17.81 7.10 13.55
N HIS A 169 17.10 6.54 14.53
CA HIS A 169 16.62 7.31 15.68
C HIS A 169 17.77 7.91 16.50
N ILE A 170 18.80 7.11 16.81
CA ILE A 170 20.03 7.59 17.47
C ILE A 170 20.68 8.71 16.65
N GLN A 171 20.87 8.50 15.35
CA GLN A 171 21.50 9.47 14.45
C GLN A 171 20.75 10.80 14.45
N VAL A 172 19.42 10.78 14.35
CA VAL A 172 18.59 12.00 14.43
C VAL A 172 18.80 12.72 15.77
N LYS A 173 18.72 12.00 16.90
CA LYS A 173 18.88 12.58 18.23
C LYS A 173 20.27 13.17 18.47
N LEU A 174 21.29 12.61 17.83
CA LEU A 174 22.67 13.10 17.90
C LEU A 174 23.03 14.11 16.80
N GLY A 175 22.06 14.55 15.98
CA GLY A 175 22.27 15.55 14.94
C GLY A 175 23.08 15.06 13.72
N LEU A 176 23.07 13.75 13.46
CA LEU A 176 23.74 13.11 12.34
C LEU A 176 22.78 12.83 11.17
N PRO A 177 23.31 12.64 9.95
CA PRO A 177 22.54 12.03 8.85
C PRO A 177 21.98 10.66 9.25
N SER A 178 20.68 10.44 9.00
CA SER A 178 19.95 9.23 9.42
C SER A 178 19.95 8.13 8.35
N ASP A 179 21.13 7.68 7.96
CA ASP A 179 21.30 6.59 6.98
C ASP A 179 20.96 5.20 7.55
N GLY A 180 20.91 5.05 8.87
CA GLY A 180 20.63 3.81 9.59
C GLY A 180 21.83 2.89 9.74
N ILE A 181 23.01 3.31 9.31
CA ILE A 181 24.25 2.53 9.43
C ILE A 181 24.98 2.97 10.70
N PHE A 182 25.23 2.04 11.62
CA PHE A 182 26.02 2.32 12.82
C PHE A 182 27.53 2.32 12.49
N GLY A 183 27.93 3.24 11.62
CA GLY A 183 29.30 3.41 11.15
C GLY A 183 30.17 4.26 12.07
N LYS A 184 31.38 4.59 11.60
CA LYS A 184 32.37 5.36 12.36
C LYS A 184 31.81 6.66 12.96
N ASN A 185 31.10 7.46 12.16
CA ASN A 185 30.54 8.74 12.59
C ASN A 185 29.48 8.57 13.71
N THR A 186 28.60 7.58 13.57
CA THR A 186 27.58 7.27 14.60
C THR A 186 28.23 6.79 15.89
N ARG A 187 29.24 5.93 15.80
CA ARG A 187 30.00 5.48 16.96
C ARG A 187 30.71 6.64 17.67
N GLU A 188 31.39 7.51 16.94
CA GLU A 188 32.08 8.68 17.50
C GLU A 188 31.11 9.65 18.19
N ALA A 189 29.93 9.90 17.60
CA ALA A 189 28.90 10.70 18.23
C ALA A 189 28.33 10.05 19.51
N VAL A 190 28.13 8.72 19.51
CA VAL A 190 27.69 7.98 20.70
C VAL A 190 28.73 8.06 21.81
N VAL A 191 30.03 7.92 21.50
CA VAL A 191 31.12 8.12 22.48
C VAL A 191 31.09 9.55 23.05
N GLY A 192 30.92 10.56 22.19
CA GLY A 192 30.83 11.96 22.62
C GLY A 192 29.63 12.20 23.55
N PHE A 193 28.48 11.64 23.20
CA PHE A 193 27.26 11.68 24.01
C PHE A 193 27.47 10.99 25.36
N GLN A 194 28.00 9.76 25.37
CA GLN A 194 28.27 8.99 26.58
C GLN A 194 29.19 9.76 27.54
N LYS A 195 30.28 10.35 27.04
CA LYS A 195 31.18 11.19 27.85
C LYS A 195 30.46 12.39 28.45
N LYS A 196 29.62 13.07 27.67
CA LYS A 196 28.87 14.26 28.11
C LYS A 196 27.82 13.91 29.18
N HIS A 197 27.26 12.71 29.13
CA HIS A 197 26.22 12.22 30.04
C HIS A 197 26.77 11.30 31.14
N SER A 198 28.09 11.28 31.37
CA SER A 198 28.75 10.47 32.42
C SER A 198 28.44 8.96 32.33
N LEU A 199 28.27 8.44 31.12
CA LEU A 199 28.11 7.02 30.83
C LEU A 199 29.45 6.37 30.47
N ILE A 200 29.50 5.04 30.44
CA ILE A 200 30.65 4.30 29.89
C ILE A 200 30.80 4.66 28.41
N ALA A 201 31.95 5.20 28.03
CA ALA A 201 32.23 5.72 26.69
C ALA A 201 32.79 4.64 25.73
N ASP A 202 32.04 3.55 25.55
CA ASP A 202 32.42 2.40 24.70
C ASP A 202 32.02 2.54 23.23
N GLY A 203 31.16 3.52 22.92
CA GLY A 203 30.60 3.76 21.60
C GLY A 203 29.50 2.78 21.22
N ILE A 204 28.94 2.04 22.19
CA ILE A 204 27.84 1.11 22.01
C ILE A 204 26.56 1.74 22.56
N ALA A 205 25.53 1.87 21.71
CA ALA A 205 24.23 2.34 22.15
C ALA A 205 23.43 1.22 22.87
N GLY A 206 23.95 0.77 24.01
CA GLY A 206 23.26 -0.19 24.89
C GLY A 206 22.08 0.45 25.65
N PRO A 207 21.35 -0.33 26.48
CA PRO A 207 20.10 0.12 27.12
C PRO A 207 20.21 1.44 27.89
N GLN A 208 21.29 1.64 28.67
CA GLN A 208 21.51 2.88 29.43
C GLN A 208 21.76 4.08 28.50
N THR A 209 22.53 3.89 27.44
CA THR A 209 22.82 4.95 26.46
C THR A 209 21.56 5.31 25.68
N LEU A 210 20.79 4.32 25.23
CA LEU A 210 19.50 4.53 24.55
C LEU A 210 18.49 5.28 25.44
N ALA A 211 18.42 4.92 26.73
CA ALA A 211 17.53 5.58 27.68
C ALA A 211 17.86 7.07 27.84
N GLU A 212 19.14 7.44 27.89
CA GLU A 212 19.56 8.85 27.96
C GLU A 212 19.36 9.58 26.63
N ILE A 213 19.65 8.95 25.48
CA ILE A 213 19.41 9.54 24.15
C ILE A 213 17.91 9.84 23.93
N ASN A 214 17.02 9.02 24.48
CA ASN A 214 15.58 9.24 24.35
C ASN A 214 15.03 10.41 25.17
N LYS A 215 15.83 10.99 26.08
CA LYS A 215 15.44 12.15 26.89
C LYS A 215 15.72 13.50 26.23
N ILE A 216 16.56 13.53 25.19
CA ILE A 216 16.93 14.76 24.46
C ILE A 216 16.04 14.98 23.24
#